data_AF-A0A3M5INJ2-F1
#
_entry.id   AF-A0A3M5INJ2-F1
#
_cell.length_a   1.000
_cell.length_b   1.000
_cell.length_c   1.000
_cell.angle_alpha   90.00
_cell.angle_beta   90.00
_cell.angle_gamma   90.00
#
_symmetry.space_group_name_H-M   'P 1'
#
loop_
_entity.id
_entity.type
_entity.pdbx_description
1 polymer ?
#
loop_
_entity_poly.entity_id
_entity_poly.type
_entity_poly.pdbx_seq_one_letter_code
_entity_poly.pdbx_strand_id
1 'polypeptide(L)'
;MQPPKGYFVVDLTPTGTRNLYPMKEWCRQFPEDAPPLNPNTTNSQALRRGFAKMGWVTETTETQVLIFRPGTPKHTVLAIENEDLALDEQDTPDTDRETVFELEWQLRDFIAHNIETLRVDGKALRLYVDDIGRDGVEYPTGVGPIDILALDSDDSFVVFELKRGRVADKAIGQISRYMGWIKKNLAKGKMVKGVIVAKSISSNLRHAIVAVPNVSLFEYEVAFSLNQIQEADESL
;
A
#
# COMPACT_ATOMS: atom_id res chain seq x y z
N MET A 1 11.52 7.35 12.52
CA MET A 1 12.19 6.09 12.12
C MET A 1 11.90 5.90 10.63
N GLN A 2 12.90 5.68 9.76
CA GLN A 2 12.63 5.50 8.31
C GLN A 2 11.89 4.17 8.09
N PRO A 3 10.91 4.11 7.17
CA PRO A 3 10.22 2.87 6.86
C PRO A 3 11.22 1.80 6.38
N PRO A 4 10.98 0.51 6.68
CA PRO A 4 11.82 -0.57 6.19
C PRO A 4 11.80 -0.58 4.65
N LYS A 5 13.00 -0.67 4.05
CA LYS A 5 13.15 -0.70 2.59
C LYS A 5 13.24 -2.13 2.09
N GLY A 6 12.53 -2.43 1.00
CA GLY A 6 12.75 -3.66 0.23
C GLY A 6 14.08 -3.59 -0.54
N TYR A 7 14.78 -4.72 -0.68
CA TYR A 7 16.06 -4.78 -1.40
C TYR A 7 15.94 -5.76 -2.56
N PHE A 8 16.18 -5.28 -3.78
CA PHE A 8 15.97 -6.06 -5.00
C PHE A 8 17.19 -6.00 -5.92
N VAL A 9 17.54 -7.14 -6.50
CA VAL A 9 18.45 -7.23 -7.65
C VAL A 9 17.62 -7.13 -8.92
N VAL A 10 18.02 -6.24 -9.82
CA VAL A 10 17.36 -6.02 -11.10
C VAL A 10 18.14 -6.73 -12.19
N ASP A 11 17.51 -7.69 -12.87
CA ASP A 11 18.06 -8.30 -14.08
C ASP A 11 17.31 -7.82 -15.31
N LEU A 12 18.07 -7.38 -16.31
CA LEU A 12 17.55 -6.82 -17.54
C LEU A 12 17.88 -7.80 -18.67
N THR A 13 16.85 -8.41 -19.23
CA THR A 13 17.04 -9.26 -20.41
C THR A 13 17.40 -8.42 -21.65
N PRO A 14 18.07 -8.99 -22.66
CA PRO A 14 18.36 -8.30 -23.92
C PRO A 14 17.12 -7.80 -24.67
N THR A 15 15.95 -8.39 -24.39
CA THR A 15 14.65 -8.01 -24.95
C THR A 15 13.99 -6.85 -24.20
N GLY A 16 14.64 -6.31 -23.16
CA GLY A 16 14.10 -5.24 -22.31
C GLY A 16 13.14 -5.71 -21.23
N THR A 17 12.89 -7.03 -21.10
CA THR A 17 12.09 -7.59 -20.01
C THR A 17 12.88 -7.48 -18.71
N ARG A 18 12.22 -6.91 -17.69
CA ARG A 18 12.77 -6.64 -16.36
C ARG A 18 12.33 -7.74 -15.39
N ASN A 19 13.30 -8.38 -14.73
CA ASN A 19 13.04 -9.28 -13.62
C ASN A 19 13.60 -8.70 -12.33
N LEU A 20 12.80 -8.75 -11.28
CA LEU A 20 13.21 -8.32 -9.94
C LEU A 20 13.28 -9.52 -9.05
N TYR A 21 14.39 -9.62 -8.33
CA TYR A 21 14.62 -10.70 -7.41
C TYR A 21 14.85 -10.12 -6.02
N PRO A 22 14.18 -10.63 -4.97
CA PRO A 22 14.50 -10.29 -3.60
C PRO A 22 15.98 -10.53 -3.37
N MET A 23 16.73 -9.52 -2.92
CA MET A 23 18.19 -9.55 -2.95
C MET A 23 18.77 -10.77 -2.23
N LYS A 24 18.19 -11.16 -1.09
CA LYS A 24 18.65 -12.33 -0.34
C LYS A 24 18.39 -13.63 -1.08
N GLU A 25 17.24 -13.74 -1.74
CA GLU A 25 16.90 -14.91 -2.54
C GLU A 25 17.79 -15.00 -3.77
N TRP A 26 18.02 -13.88 -4.45
CA TRP A 26 18.95 -13.79 -5.56
C TRP A 26 20.37 -14.22 -5.14
N CYS A 27 20.87 -13.75 -3.98
CA CYS A 27 22.16 -14.19 -3.45
C CYS A 27 22.25 -15.71 -3.22
N ARG A 28 21.14 -16.39 -2.91
CA ARG A 28 21.12 -17.86 -2.75
C ARG A 28 21.18 -18.56 -4.10
N GLN A 29 20.48 -18.03 -5.09
CA GLN A 29 20.40 -18.61 -6.44
C GLN A 29 21.68 -18.37 -7.25
N PHE A 30 22.35 -17.24 -7.04
CA PHE A 30 23.52 -16.81 -7.79
C PHE A 30 24.71 -16.47 -6.86
N PRO A 31 25.23 -17.45 -6.08
CA PRO A 31 26.27 -17.19 -5.09
C PRO A 31 27.59 -16.69 -5.69
N GLU A 32 27.91 -17.08 -6.92
CA GLU A 32 29.12 -16.66 -7.63
C GLU A 32 29.10 -15.18 -8.05
N ASP A 33 27.90 -14.64 -8.30
CA ASP A 33 27.70 -13.24 -8.69
C ASP A 33 27.32 -12.34 -7.49
N ALA A 34 27.19 -12.93 -6.30
CA ALA A 34 26.80 -12.26 -5.07
C ALA A 34 28.01 -11.83 -4.22
N PRO A 35 27.84 -10.89 -3.27
CA PRO A 35 28.86 -10.60 -2.28
C PRO A 35 29.23 -11.84 -1.48
N PRO A 36 30.49 -12.02 -1.08
CA PRO A 36 30.97 -13.17 -0.32
C PRO A 36 30.52 -13.08 1.16
N LEU A 37 29.21 -13.00 1.37
CA LEU A 37 28.52 -12.84 2.64
C LEU A 37 27.35 -13.84 2.65
N ASN A 38 27.12 -14.50 3.78
CA ASN A 38 26.03 -15.46 3.90
C ASN A 38 24.67 -14.73 3.96
N PRO A 39 23.75 -14.89 2.98
CA PRO A 39 22.48 -14.14 2.94
C PRO A 39 21.48 -14.53 4.05
N ASN A 40 21.65 -15.72 4.65
CA ASN A 40 20.77 -16.20 5.72
C ASN A 40 21.10 -15.56 7.08
N THR A 41 22.34 -15.13 7.29
CA THR A 41 22.79 -14.53 8.55
C THR A 41 23.13 -13.05 8.43
N THR A 42 23.37 -12.55 7.21
CA THR A 42 23.73 -11.15 6.95
C THR A 42 22.49 -10.27 6.75
N ASN A 43 22.48 -9.07 7.33
CA ASN A 43 21.39 -8.11 7.11
C ASN A 43 21.46 -7.46 5.71
N SER A 44 20.33 -6.91 5.24
CA SER A 44 20.21 -6.39 3.88
C SER A 44 21.12 -5.19 3.60
N GLN A 45 21.41 -4.38 4.60
CA GLN A 45 22.29 -3.22 4.42
C GLN A 45 23.76 -3.64 4.25
N ALA A 46 24.19 -4.70 4.93
CA ALA A 46 25.53 -5.27 4.77
C ALA A 46 25.69 -5.94 3.39
N LEU A 47 24.67 -6.67 2.93
CA LEU A 47 24.64 -7.22 1.56
C LEU A 47 24.68 -6.12 0.50
N ARG A 48 23.86 -5.06 0.64
CA ARG A 48 23.92 -3.87 -0.22
C ARG A 48 25.32 -3.27 -0.30
N ARG A 49 26.00 -3.09 0.85
CA ARG A 49 27.38 -2.60 0.88
C ARG A 49 28.35 -3.56 0.17
N GLY A 50 28.11 -4.86 0.25
CA GLY A 50 28.83 -5.89 -0.50
C GLY A 50 28.70 -5.69 -2.01
N PHE A 51 27.47 -5.52 -2.50
CA PHE A 51 27.22 -5.26 -3.92
C PHE A 51 27.91 -3.98 -4.42
N ALA A 52 27.81 -2.89 -3.64
CA ALA A 52 28.50 -1.65 -3.98
C ALA A 52 30.03 -1.82 -4.09
N LYS A 53 30.64 -2.65 -3.24
CA LYS A 53 32.09 -2.98 -3.32
C LYS A 53 32.46 -3.78 -4.57
N MET A 54 31.50 -4.54 -5.12
CA MET A 54 31.68 -5.28 -6.37
C MET A 54 31.43 -4.42 -7.62
N GLY A 55 31.21 -3.11 -7.46
CA GLY A 55 30.97 -2.19 -8.57
C GLY A 55 29.52 -2.17 -9.09
N TRP A 56 28.60 -2.82 -8.38
CA TRP A 56 27.17 -2.75 -8.69
C TRP A 56 26.62 -1.38 -8.33
N VAL A 57 25.69 -0.88 -9.14
CA VAL A 57 25.04 0.40 -8.91
C VAL A 57 23.86 0.17 -7.97
N THR A 58 23.77 0.96 -6.90
CA THR A 58 22.62 0.93 -6.00
C THR A 58 21.85 2.23 -6.09
N GLU A 59 20.57 2.13 -6.40
CA GLU A 59 19.65 3.25 -6.38
C GLU A 59 18.70 3.07 -5.20
N THR A 60 18.44 4.15 -4.48
CA THR A 60 17.65 4.11 -3.25
C THR A 60 16.47 5.04 -3.41
N THR A 61 15.27 4.47 -3.39
CA THR A 61 14.02 5.23 -3.29
C THR A 61 13.63 5.37 -1.82
N GLU A 62 12.48 5.97 -1.53
CA GLU A 62 11.95 6.06 -0.17
C GLU A 62 11.64 4.68 0.43
N THR A 63 11.21 3.71 -0.40
CA THR A 63 10.73 2.39 0.04
C THR A 63 11.60 1.23 -0.40
N GLN A 64 12.58 1.44 -1.28
CA GLN A 64 13.34 0.35 -1.89
C GLN A 64 14.82 0.71 -2.10
N VAL A 65 15.62 -0.34 -2.23
CA VAL A 65 17.00 -0.30 -2.71
C VAL A 65 17.07 -1.25 -3.90
N LEU A 66 17.36 -0.70 -5.07
CA LEU A 66 17.52 -1.42 -6.32
C LEU A 66 19.00 -1.59 -6.63
N ILE A 67 19.40 -2.80 -6.98
CA ILE A 67 20.80 -3.18 -7.19
C ILE A 67 20.95 -3.66 -8.64
N PHE A 68 21.80 -2.97 -9.39
CA PHE A 68 21.98 -3.17 -10.83
C PHE A 68 23.38 -3.70 -11.12
N ARG A 69 23.46 -4.60 -12.11
CA ARG A 69 24.74 -5.10 -12.61
C ARG A 69 25.64 -3.92 -13.05
N PRO A 70 26.97 -4.04 -12.89
CA PRO A 70 27.89 -3.05 -13.43
C PRO A 70 27.65 -2.83 -14.93
N GLY A 71 27.53 -1.58 -15.37
CA GLY A 71 27.31 -1.23 -16.77
C GLY A 71 25.84 -1.08 -17.21
N THR A 72 24.86 -1.22 -16.31
CA THR A 72 23.46 -0.90 -16.62
C THR A 72 23.29 0.58 -17.01
N PRO A 73 22.69 0.91 -18.17
CA PRO A 73 22.49 2.29 -18.60
C PRO A 73 21.56 3.10 -17.66
N LYS A 74 21.93 4.37 -17.39
CA LYS A 74 21.16 5.26 -16.49
C LYS A 74 19.71 5.52 -16.94
N HIS A 75 19.42 5.51 -18.24
CA HIS A 75 18.05 5.72 -18.72
C HIS A 75 17.10 4.56 -18.35
N THR A 76 17.65 3.35 -18.17
CA THR A 76 16.90 2.18 -17.71
C THR A 76 16.51 2.31 -16.24
N VAL A 77 17.35 2.97 -15.43
CA VAL A 77 17.06 3.29 -14.02
C VAL A 77 15.90 4.27 -13.88
N LEU A 78 15.81 5.29 -14.75
CA LEU A 78 14.73 6.29 -14.71
C LEU A 78 13.36 5.73 -15.13
N ALA A 79 13.33 4.75 -16.04
CA ALA A 79 12.08 4.07 -16.41
C ALA A 79 11.50 3.24 -15.23
N ILE A 80 12.38 2.79 -14.33
CA ILE A 80 12.03 1.94 -13.18
C ILE A 80 11.35 2.74 -12.05
N GLU A 81 11.64 4.03 -11.90
CA GLU A 81 10.98 4.90 -10.91
C GLU A 81 9.47 5.08 -11.17
N ASN A 82 9.02 4.84 -12.41
CA ASN A 82 7.64 5.06 -12.84
C ASN A 82 6.73 3.82 -12.78
N GLU A 83 7.29 2.62 -12.57
CA GLU A 83 6.52 1.40 -12.33
C GLU A 83 6.49 1.10 -10.84
N ASP A 84 5.36 1.45 -10.22
CA ASP A 84 5.02 1.05 -8.87
C ASP A 84 5.07 -0.47 -8.75
N LEU A 85 6.15 -0.96 -8.15
CA LEU A 85 6.24 -2.34 -7.74
C LEU A 85 5.27 -2.54 -6.58
N ALA A 86 4.20 -3.30 -6.85
CA ALA A 86 3.46 -3.95 -5.79
C ALA A 86 4.50 -4.68 -4.92
N LEU A 87 4.45 -4.43 -3.61
CA LEU A 87 5.02 -5.38 -2.66
C LEU A 87 4.18 -6.64 -2.86
N ASP A 88 4.66 -7.58 -3.66
CA ASP A 88 4.01 -8.88 -3.75
C ASP A 88 3.99 -9.45 -2.33
N GLU A 89 2.80 -9.80 -1.86
CA GLU A 89 2.59 -10.43 -0.55
C GLU A 89 3.55 -11.61 -0.36
N GLN A 90 4.00 -12.24 -1.45
CA GLN A 90 4.87 -13.41 -1.51
C GLN A 90 6.25 -13.27 -0.82
N ASP A 91 6.76 -12.05 -0.57
CA ASP A 91 8.08 -11.84 0.05
C ASP A 91 8.06 -11.32 1.49
N THR A 92 6.89 -10.98 2.02
CA THR A 92 6.73 -10.74 3.46
C THR A 92 6.80 -12.08 4.19
N PRO A 93 7.67 -12.24 5.21
CA PRO A 93 7.58 -13.37 6.13
C PRO A 93 6.14 -13.55 6.62
N ASP A 94 5.67 -14.77 6.87
CA ASP A 94 4.27 -15.00 7.27
C ASP A 94 3.88 -14.18 8.51
N THR A 95 4.81 -13.96 9.45
CA THR A 95 4.61 -13.07 10.60
C THR A 95 4.38 -11.61 10.21
N ASP A 96 5.08 -11.14 9.19
CA ASP A 96 4.88 -9.78 8.67
C ASP A 96 3.58 -9.71 7.87
N ARG A 97 3.16 -10.76 7.14
CA ARG A 97 1.85 -10.83 6.45
C ARG A 97 0.68 -10.79 7.41
N GLU A 98 0.74 -11.54 8.50
CA GLU A 98 -0.29 -11.51 9.54
C GLU A 98 -0.36 -10.11 10.16
N THR A 99 0.79 -9.52 10.53
CA THR A 99 0.88 -8.13 10.98
C THR A 99 0.41 -7.14 9.88
N VAL A 100 0.58 -7.51 8.61
CA VAL A 100 0.14 -6.72 7.45
C VAL A 100 -1.35 -6.60 7.43
N PHE A 101 -2.00 -7.75 7.41
CA PHE A 101 -3.42 -7.93 7.37
C PHE A 101 -4.11 -7.35 8.60
N GLU A 102 -3.56 -7.58 9.79
CA GLU A 102 -4.07 -7.04 11.05
C GLU A 102 -4.19 -5.52 11.03
N LEU A 103 -3.20 -4.81 10.49
CA LEU A 103 -3.24 -3.34 10.46
C LEU A 103 -4.17 -2.78 9.37
N GLU A 104 -4.42 -3.48 8.26
CA GLU A 104 -5.47 -3.07 7.31
C GLU A 104 -6.86 -3.18 7.93
N TRP A 105 -7.10 -4.27 8.65
CA TRP A 105 -8.35 -4.49 9.38
C TRP A 105 -8.54 -3.46 10.49
N GLN A 106 -7.49 -3.18 11.26
CA GLN A 106 -7.53 -2.14 12.30
C GLN A 106 -7.80 -0.75 11.70
N LEU A 107 -7.19 -0.40 10.55
CA LEU A 107 -7.46 0.88 9.89
C LEU A 107 -8.93 0.98 9.45
N ARG A 108 -9.45 -0.09 8.82
CA ARG A 108 -10.85 -0.16 8.40
C ARG A 108 -11.78 0.00 9.59
N ASP A 109 -11.59 -0.79 10.63
CA ASP A 109 -12.45 -0.78 11.79
C ASP A 109 -12.37 0.59 12.46
N PHE A 110 -11.18 1.18 12.61
CA PHE A 110 -11.02 2.54 13.13
C PHE A 110 -11.80 3.58 12.31
N ILE A 111 -11.69 3.55 10.98
CA ILE A 111 -12.41 4.48 10.10
C ILE A 111 -13.92 4.25 10.20
N ALA A 112 -14.38 2.99 10.20
CA ALA A 112 -15.80 2.66 10.27
C ALA A 112 -16.42 3.13 11.59
N HIS A 113 -15.75 2.91 12.72
CA HIS A 113 -16.19 3.39 14.04
C HIS A 113 -16.21 4.92 14.15
N ASN A 114 -15.34 5.61 13.40
CA ASN A 114 -15.22 7.06 13.44
C ASN A 114 -15.76 7.73 12.15
N ILE A 115 -16.60 7.04 11.36
CA ILE A 115 -16.98 7.49 10.02
C ILE A 115 -17.66 8.87 10.06
N GLU A 116 -18.42 9.15 11.12
CA GLU A 116 -19.12 10.42 11.35
C GLU A 116 -18.18 11.62 11.59
N THR A 117 -16.92 11.36 11.92
CA THR A 117 -15.89 12.40 12.08
C THR A 117 -15.29 12.82 10.74
N LEU A 118 -15.34 11.93 9.73
CA LEU A 118 -14.74 12.19 8.43
C LEU A 118 -15.62 13.08 7.56
N ARG A 119 -14.97 13.79 6.64
CA ARG A 119 -15.63 14.63 5.64
C ARG A 119 -15.10 14.32 4.26
N VAL A 120 -16.00 14.08 3.31
CA VAL A 120 -15.68 13.94 1.88
C VAL A 120 -16.43 15.04 1.14
N ASP A 121 -15.71 15.88 0.41
CA ASP A 121 -16.23 17.12 -0.20
C ASP A 121 -16.97 18.03 0.80
N GLY A 122 -16.49 18.08 2.04
CA GLY A 122 -17.08 18.87 3.12
C GLY A 122 -18.35 18.28 3.75
N LYS A 123 -18.81 17.10 3.31
CA LYS A 123 -20.04 16.47 3.82
C LYS A 123 -19.76 15.43 4.90
N ALA A 124 -20.62 15.40 5.92
CA ALA A 124 -20.60 14.36 6.95
C ALA A 124 -20.99 13.01 6.37
N LEU A 125 -20.45 11.95 6.94
CA LEU A 125 -20.68 10.58 6.50
C LEU A 125 -21.40 9.78 7.59
N ARG A 126 -22.10 8.74 7.16
CA ARG A 126 -22.62 7.67 8.02
C ARG A 126 -22.41 6.33 7.34
N LEU A 127 -22.24 5.28 8.12
CA LEU A 127 -22.11 3.94 7.58
C LEU A 127 -23.40 3.55 6.82
N TYR A 128 -23.25 2.90 5.67
CA TYR A 128 -24.38 2.34 4.96
C TYR A 128 -24.93 1.15 5.77
N VAL A 129 -26.26 0.98 5.75
CA VAL A 129 -26.93 -0.20 6.29
C VAL A 129 -27.97 -0.63 5.27
N ASP A 130 -27.94 -1.91 4.89
CA ASP A 130 -28.88 -2.45 3.91
C ASP A 130 -30.22 -2.86 4.54
N ASP A 131 -31.14 -3.33 3.69
CA ASP A 131 -32.51 -3.67 4.10
C ASP A 131 -32.59 -4.84 5.09
N ILE A 132 -31.52 -5.63 5.24
CA ILE A 132 -31.44 -6.74 6.21
C ILE A 132 -30.61 -6.38 7.45
N GLY A 133 -30.19 -5.12 7.57
CA GLY A 133 -29.42 -4.63 8.70
C GLY A 133 -27.92 -4.92 8.64
N ARG A 134 -27.39 -5.36 7.49
CA ARG A 134 -25.93 -5.50 7.32
C ARG A 134 -25.32 -4.11 7.15
N ASP A 135 -24.27 -3.84 7.90
CA ASP A 135 -23.53 -2.59 7.78
C ASP A 135 -22.58 -2.55 6.57
N GLY A 136 -22.00 -1.38 6.32
CA GLY A 136 -21.16 -1.12 5.17
C GLY A 136 -19.72 -1.62 5.29
N VAL A 137 -19.32 -2.29 6.38
CA VAL A 137 -17.96 -2.79 6.56
C VAL A 137 -17.81 -4.11 5.80
N GLU A 138 -16.73 -4.24 5.01
CA GLU A 138 -16.50 -5.40 4.12
C GLU A 138 -17.73 -5.72 3.25
N TYR A 139 -18.43 -4.67 2.79
CA TYR A 139 -19.73 -4.82 2.14
C TYR A 139 -19.62 -5.72 0.89
N PRO A 140 -20.31 -6.87 0.85
CA PRO A 140 -20.10 -7.84 -0.20
C PRO A 140 -20.73 -7.39 -1.51
N THR A 141 -19.97 -7.53 -2.61
CA THR A 141 -20.46 -7.25 -3.96
C THR A 141 -20.10 -8.37 -4.93
N GLY A 142 -20.68 -8.33 -6.13
CA GLY A 142 -20.33 -9.28 -7.20
C GLY A 142 -18.93 -9.09 -7.79
N VAL A 143 -18.18 -8.08 -7.36
CA VAL A 143 -16.81 -7.78 -7.84
C VAL A 143 -15.76 -7.79 -6.72
N GLY A 144 -16.13 -8.30 -5.54
CA GLY A 144 -15.30 -8.31 -4.33
C GLY A 144 -15.93 -7.50 -3.18
N PRO A 145 -15.47 -7.68 -1.94
CA PRO A 145 -15.91 -6.85 -0.82
C PRO A 145 -15.38 -5.42 -0.95
N ILE A 146 -16.21 -4.44 -0.59
CA ILE A 146 -15.80 -3.05 -0.41
C ILE A 146 -15.34 -2.88 1.03
N ASP A 147 -14.20 -2.24 1.29
CA ASP A 147 -13.69 -2.09 2.66
C ASP A 147 -14.69 -1.36 3.56
N ILE A 148 -15.18 -0.20 3.11
CA ILE A 148 -16.24 0.56 3.78
C ILE A 148 -17.18 1.18 2.74
N LEU A 149 -18.48 0.93 2.90
CA LEU A 149 -19.55 1.58 2.17
C LEU A 149 -20.28 2.55 3.11
N ALA A 150 -20.36 3.81 2.71
CA ALA A 150 -20.99 4.87 3.48
C ALA A 150 -21.97 5.68 2.63
N LEU A 151 -22.72 6.56 3.30
CA LEU A 151 -23.53 7.59 2.69
C LEU A 151 -23.07 8.96 3.19
N ASP A 152 -23.02 9.95 2.28
CA ASP A 152 -22.85 11.35 2.67
C ASP A 152 -24.17 11.98 3.13
N SER A 153 -24.12 13.21 3.61
CA SER A 153 -25.29 13.97 4.09
C SER A 153 -26.39 14.18 3.05
N ASP A 154 -26.10 13.97 1.77
CA ASP A 154 -27.06 14.09 0.67
C ASP A 154 -27.50 12.70 0.17
N ASP A 155 -27.26 11.66 0.97
CA ASP A 155 -27.47 10.25 0.66
C ASP A 155 -26.73 9.77 -0.61
N SER A 156 -25.62 10.40 -0.98
CA SER A 156 -24.74 9.88 -2.04
C SER A 156 -23.89 8.74 -1.48
N PHE A 157 -23.68 7.69 -2.28
CA PHE A 157 -22.81 6.58 -1.87
C PHE A 157 -21.34 7.01 -1.89
N VAL A 158 -20.62 6.61 -0.85
CA VAL A 158 -19.18 6.81 -0.71
C VAL A 158 -18.54 5.45 -0.50
N VAL A 159 -17.71 5.05 -1.47
CA VAL A 159 -17.01 3.77 -1.49
C VAL A 159 -15.57 4.03 -1.04
N PHE A 160 -15.11 3.35 0.00
CA PHE A 160 -13.72 3.44 0.46
C PHE A 160 -12.93 2.22 -0.01
N GLU A 161 -11.73 2.49 -0.53
CA GLU A 161 -10.64 1.53 -0.75
C GLU A 161 -9.49 1.93 0.16
N LEU A 162 -9.12 1.06 1.08
CA LEU A 162 -8.07 1.29 2.06
C LEU A 162 -6.81 0.53 1.66
N LYS A 163 -5.68 1.17 1.85
CA LYS A 163 -4.36 0.59 1.55
C LYS A 163 -3.39 0.97 2.62
N ARG A 164 -2.66 0.00 3.15
CA ARG A 164 -1.70 0.27 4.23
C ARG A 164 -0.41 0.98 3.81
N GLY A 165 -0.09 0.89 2.53
CA GLY A 165 1.19 1.28 1.97
C GLY A 165 1.09 2.45 0.99
N ARG A 166 2.14 2.58 0.16
CA ARG A 166 2.09 3.46 -1.01
C ARG A 166 1.16 2.85 -2.06
N VAL A 167 0.29 3.66 -2.64
CA VAL A 167 -0.70 3.19 -3.62
C VAL A 167 -0.38 3.73 -5.01
N ALA A 168 -0.53 2.81 -5.96
CA ALA A 168 -0.33 2.98 -7.39
C ALA A 168 -1.65 3.00 -8.16
N ASP A 169 -1.57 3.09 -9.48
CA ASP A 169 -2.71 3.16 -10.39
C ASP A 169 -3.65 1.94 -10.31
N LYS A 170 -3.20 0.78 -9.80
CA LYS A 170 -4.06 -0.41 -9.60
C LYS A 170 -5.29 -0.12 -8.72
N ALA A 171 -5.18 0.79 -7.75
CA ALA A 171 -6.32 1.16 -6.91
C ALA A 171 -7.45 1.84 -7.70
N ILE A 172 -7.13 2.48 -8.84
CA ILE A 172 -8.13 3.08 -9.74
C ILE A 172 -9.03 1.99 -10.32
N GLY A 173 -8.45 0.87 -10.75
CA GLY A 173 -9.21 -0.26 -11.27
C GLY A 173 -10.11 -0.89 -10.20
N GLN A 174 -9.63 -0.98 -8.95
CA GLN A 174 -10.42 -1.49 -7.84
C GLN A 174 -11.59 -0.56 -7.52
N ILE A 175 -11.32 0.72 -7.22
CA ILE A 175 -12.37 1.68 -6.86
C ILE A 175 -13.39 1.85 -7.99
N SER A 176 -12.95 1.85 -9.25
CA SER A 176 -13.85 1.97 -10.41
C SER A 176 -14.81 0.79 -10.53
N ARG A 177 -14.35 -0.44 -10.26
CA ARG A 177 -15.21 -1.64 -10.26
C ARG A 177 -16.28 -1.54 -9.17
N TYR A 178 -15.90 -1.15 -7.96
CA TYR A 178 -16.83 -1.00 -6.84
C TYR A 178 -17.86 0.10 -7.10
N MET A 179 -17.40 1.30 -7.49
CA MET A 179 -18.30 2.40 -7.84
C MET A 179 -19.28 2.00 -8.96
N GLY A 180 -18.80 1.30 -9.99
CA GLY A 180 -19.64 0.81 -11.08
C GLY A 180 -20.70 -0.19 -10.61
N TRP A 181 -20.31 -1.12 -9.73
CA TRP A 181 -21.23 -2.09 -9.15
C TRP A 181 -22.30 -1.39 -8.28
N ILE A 182 -21.91 -0.45 -7.42
CA ILE A 182 -22.86 0.33 -6.59
C ILE A 182 -23.80 1.14 -7.47
N LYS A 183 -23.29 1.84 -8.49
CA LYS A 183 -24.11 2.58 -9.46
C LYS A 183 -25.20 1.71 -10.09
N LYS A 184 -24.83 0.49 -10.49
CA LYS A 184 -25.74 -0.44 -11.19
C LYS A 184 -26.78 -1.07 -10.27
N ASN A 185 -26.40 -1.40 -9.03
CA ASN A 185 -27.22 -2.27 -8.17
C ASN A 185 -27.92 -1.54 -7.02
N LEU A 186 -27.29 -0.51 -6.43
CA LEU A 186 -27.79 0.12 -5.20
C LEU A 186 -28.13 1.61 -5.35
N ALA A 187 -27.40 2.33 -6.20
CA ALA A 187 -27.47 3.78 -6.23
C ALA A 187 -28.83 4.34 -6.65
N LYS A 188 -29.58 3.63 -7.51
CA LYS A 188 -30.90 4.08 -8.01
C LYS A 188 -30.90 5.53 -8.50
N GLY A 189 -29.84 5.93 -9.21
CA GLY A 189 -29.65 7.29 -9.73
C GLY A 189 -28.96 8.28 -8.77
N LYS A 190 -28.71 7.90 -7.52
CA LYS A 190 -27.91 8.67 -6.56
C LYS A 190 -26.45 8.73 -7.01
N MET A 191 -25.74 9.78 -6.58
CA MET A 191 -24.31 9.92 -6.85
C MET A 191 -23.51 8.83 -6.14
N VAL A 192 -22.43 8.40 -6.76
CA VAL A 192 -21.46 7.45 -6.20
C VAL A 192 -20.07 8.06 -6.31
N LYS A 193 -19.41 8.17 -5.16
CA LYS A 193 -18.07 8.72 -4.98
C LYS A 193 -17.12 7.60 -4.53
N GLY A 194 -15.87 7.69 -4.97
CA GLY A 194 -14.79 6.82 -4.52
C GLY A 194 -13.83 7.57 -3.62
N VAL A 195 -13.31 6.89 -2.61
CA VAL A 195 -12.30 7.40 -1.70
C VAL A 195 -11.20 6.37 -1.62
N ILE A 196 -9.97 6.75 -1.98
CA ILE A 196 -8.79 5.91 -1.77
C ILE A 196 -8.04 6.49 -0.58
N VAL A 197 -7.83 5.66 0.45
CA VAL A 197 -7.06 6.02 1.65
C VAL A 197 -5.78 5.20 1.66
N ALA A 198 -4.64 5.87 1.79
CA ALA A 198 -3.33 5.24 1.79
C ALA A 198 -2.40 5.82 2.85
N LYS A 199 -1.31 5.14 3.18
CA LYS A 199 -0.24 5.78 3.98
C LYS A 199 0.51 6.84 3.16
N SER A 200 0.65 6.57 1.86
CA SER A 200 1.24 7.51 0.91
C SER A 200 0.63 7.32 -0.48
N ILE A 201 0.42 8.41 -1.19
CA ILE A 201 -0.19 8.45 -2.51
C ILE A 201 0.90 8.85 -3.53
N SER A 202 1.06 8.04 -4.59
CA SER A 202 2.02 8.35 -5.64
C SER A 202 1.62 9.61 -6.44
N SER A 203 2.60 10.29 -7.01
CA SER A 203 2.35 11.38 -7.97
C SER A 203 1.55 10.89 -9.17
N ASN A 204 1.82 9.68 -9.66
CA ASN A 204 1.10 9.10 -10.79
C ASN A 204 -0.38 8.91 -10.48
N LEU A 205 -0.72 8.37 -9.31
CA LEU A 205 -2.10 8.23 -8.87
C LEU A 205 -2.80 9.60 -8.75
N ARG A 206 -2.11 10.63 -8.23
CA ARG A 206 -2.62 12.01 -8.21
C ARG A 206 -2.95 12.55 -9.60
N HIS A 207 -2.12 12.26 -10.60
CA HIS A 207 -2.41 12.66 -11.99
C HIS A 207 -3.55 11.84 -12.58
N ALA A 208 -3.56 10.53 -12.32
CA ALA A 208 -4.52 9.62 -12.91
C ALA A 208 -5.96 9.91 -12.44
N ILE A 209 -6.16 10.29 -11.17
CA ILE A 209 -7.50 10.66 -10.69
C ILE A 209 -8.05 11.93 -11.34
N VAL A 210 -7.23 12.78 -11.97
CA VAL A 210 -7.74 13.95 -12.71
C VAL A 210 -8.66 13.51 -13.87
N ALA A 211 -8.39 12.34 -14.45
CA ALA A 211 -9.21 11.75 -15.50
C ALA A 211 -10.39 10.91 -14.97
N VAL A 212 -10.45 10.65 -13.66
CA VAL A 212 -11.45 9.78 -13.03
C VAL A 212 -12.40 10.61 -12.16
N PRO A 213 -13.64 10.85 -12.58
CA PRO A 213 -14.53 11.74 -11.86
C PRO A 213 -14.97 11.15 -10.51
N ASN A 214 -15.24 12.03 -9.55
CA ASN A 214 -15.78 11.71 -8.22
C ASN A 214 -14.91 10.73 -7.41
N VAL A 215 -13.58 10.81 -7.56
CA VAL A 215 -12.63 10.08 -6.72
C VAL A 215 -11.78 11.06 -5.91
N SER A 216 -11.73 10.85 -4.60
CA SER A 216 -10.90 11.63 -3.67
C SER A 216 -9.78 10.75 -3.12
N LEU A 217 -8.62 11.36 -2.84
CA LEU A 217 -7.46 10.69 -2.26
C LEU A 217 -7.21 11.23 -0.85
N PHE A 218 -6.92 10.34 0.08
CA PHE A 218 -6.54 10.67 1.45
C PHE A 218 -5.28 9.92 1.83
N GLU A 219 -4.39 10.62 2.54
CA GLU A 219 -3.29 10.00 3.25
C GLU A 219 -3.64 9.91 4.74
N TYR A 220 -3.31 8.79 5.39
CA TYR A 220 -3.47 8.63 6.83
C TYR A 220 -2.10 8.61 7.54
N GLU A 221 -2.09 9.09 8.78
CA GLU A 221 -0.95 9.02 9.68
C GLU A 221 -1.37 8.33 10.99
N VAL A 222 -0.45 7.59 11.60
CA VAL A 222 -0.66 6.96 12.91
C VAL A 222 0.31 7.59 13.90
N ALA A 223 -0.23 8.19 14.97
CA ALA A 223 0.53 8.76 16.06
C ALA A 223 0.37 7.90 17.33
N PHE A 224 1.48 7.46 17.92
CA PHE A 224 1.51 6.74 19.19
C PHE A 224 2.30 7.52 20.24
N SER A 225 1.75 7.61 21.44
CA SER A 225 2.44 8.12 22.62
C SER A 225 2.30 7.12 23.78
N LEU A 226 3.37 6.95 24.54
CA LEU A 226 3.40 6.14 25.74
C LEU A 226 3.72 7.04 26.92
N ASN A 227 2.89 7.00 27.94
CA ASN A 227 3.12 7.73 29.18
C ASN A 227 3.39 6.70 30.27
N GLN A 228 4.56 6.78 30.88
CA GLN A 228 4.88 5.97 32.04
C GLN A 228 4.02 6.43 33.23
N ILE A 229 3.32 5.50 33.84
CA ILE A 229 2.55 5.75 35.07
C ILE A 229 3.39 5.26 36.24
N GLN A 230 3.36 5.99 37.36
CA GLN A 230 4.02 5.54 38.59
C GLN A 230 3.26 4.36 39.19
N GLU A 231 4.00 3.49 39.90
CA GLU A 231 3.41 2.42 40.70
C GLU A 231 2.51 3.03 41.79
N ALA A 232 1.42 2.34 42.14
CA ALA A 232 0.56 2.81 43.21
C ALA A 232 1.34 2.83 44.54
N ASP A 233 1.14 3.87 45.37
CA ASP A 233 1.76 3.93 46.69
C ASP A 233 1.37 2.70 47.52
N GLU A 234 2.37 2.02 48.10
CA GLU A 234 2.16 1.07 49.20
C GLU A 234 1.74 1.83 50.47
N SER A 235 0.51 2.32 50.52
CA SER A 235 -0.08 2.83 51.77
C SER A 235 -1.21 1.92 52.24
N LEU A 236 -0.87 1.06 53.21
CA LEU A 236 -1.77 0.43 54.17
C LEU A 236 -1.93 1.34 55.39
#